data_AF-A0A350D6I2-F1
#
_entry.id   AF-A0A350D6I2-F1
#
_cell.length_a   1.000
_cell.length_b   1.000
_cell.length_c   1.000
_cell.angle_alpha   90.00
_cell.angle_beta   90.00
_cell.angle_gamma   90.00
#
_symmetry.space_group_name_H-M   'P 1'
#
loop_
_entity.id
_entity.type
_entity.pdbx_description
1 polymer ?
#
loop_
_entity_poly.entity_id
_entity_poly.type
_entity_poly.pdbx_seq_one_letter_code
_entity_poly.pdbx_strand_id
1 'polypeptide(L)'
;MKNQAKMFAFLTVIYLVLCTGLAAQTAGEKMKPDEQLLQEAKLLIFDKKWGQAEQKLSELLNRYPHSTFYAQALFYKGKCLSEQPGKELQAWQAFEEFLNRRDKPESLVEEAQISSLDLASSLYNRGQTSLGRVLTDRLNDQSRVIRYYAAFKLSYLSDKNLASRAVPVLKQLMAEEKDQELVDRAKIALLRISPESFKDLQSSSESGDHRLIKIRIYEKGKKTASVSVNFPLALADLALQAMPEEDKNRIRQKGYNLDRLLDDLAKSREKLVRIEDEGNLIEIWIE
;
A
#
# COMPACT_ATOMS: atom_id res chain seq x y z
N MET A 1 56.67 -1.12 -54.97
CA MET A 1 55.84 -2.33 -55.22
C MET A 1 55.83 -3.36 -54.07
N LYS A 2 56.54 -3.17 -52.95
CA LYS A 2 56.55 -4.12 -51.81
C LYS A 2 55.55 -3.83 -50.67
N ASN A 3 54.92 -2.65 -50.66
CA ASN A 3 54.00 -2.26 -49.58
C ASN A 3 52.50 -2.37 -49.93
N GLN A 4 52.12 -2.56 -51.20
CA GLN A 4 50.71 -2.82 -51.54
C GLN A 4 50.31 -4.29 -51.42
N ALA A 5 51.28 -5.22 -51.51
CA ALA A 5 51.02 -6.65 -51.30
C ALA A 5 50.78 -7.01 -49.82
N LYS A 6 51.30 -6.22 -48.86
CA LYS A 6 51.07 -6.45 -47.42
C LYS A 6 49.73 -5.91 -46.93
N MET A 7 49.20 -4.87 -47.58
CA MET A 7 47.90 -4.29 -47.23
C MET A 7 46.73 -5.17 -47.69
N PHE A 8 46.87 -5.88 -48.81
CA PHE A 8 45.87 -6.85 -49.29
C PHE A 8 45.89 -8.18 -48.52
N ALA A 9 47.03 -8.59 -47.97
CA ALA A 9 47.12 -9.79 -47.12
C ALA A 9 46.50 -9.59 -45.72
N PHE A 10 46.49 -8.35 -45.22
CA PHE A 10 45.86 -8.04 -43.92
C PHE A 10 44.33 -7.90 -44.02
N LEU A 11 43.82 -7.44 -45.16
CA LEU A 11 42.37 -7.31 -45.42
C LEU A 11 41.68 -8.64 -45.73
N THR A 12 42.42 -9.66 -46.20
CA THR A 12 41.88 -11.01 -46.42
C THR A 12 41.86 -11.87 -45.15
N VAL A 13 42.75 -11.63 -44.19
CA VAL A 13 42.70 -12.29 -42.87
C VAL A 13 41.60 -11.70 -41.98
N ILE A 14 41.30 -10.40 -42.09
CA ILE A 14 40.16 -9.80 -41.38
C ILE A 14 38.81 -10.27 -41.95
N TYR A 15 38.72 -10.57 -43.25
CA TYR A 15 37.48 -11.13 -43.82
C TYR A 15 37.29 -12.63 -43.51
N LEU A 16 38.36 -13.38 -43.25
CA LEU A 16 38.26 -14.81 -42.90
C LEU A 16 38.04 -15.07 -41.39
N VAL A 17 38.33 -14.08 -40.53
CA VAL A 17 37.98 -14.13 -39.08
C VAL A 17 36.56 -13.60 -38.82
N LEU A 18 35.94 -12.92 -39.79
CA LEU A 18 34.54 -12.48 -39.71
C LEU A 18 33.51 -13.53 -40.18
N CYS A 19 33.94 -14.68 -40.71
CA CYS A 19 33.04 -15.75 -41.18
C CYS A 19 33.07 -17.03 -40.32
N THR A 20 33.84 -17.07 -39.21
CA THR A 20 33.86 -18.22 -38.28
C THR A 20 33.21 -17.93 -36.92
N GLY A 21 32.62 -16.75 -36.74
CA GLY A 21 31.86 -16.37 -35.54
C GLY A 21 30.33 -16.36 -35.70
N LEU A 22 29.81 -16.82 -36.86
CA LEU A 22 28.38 -16.76 -37.21
C LEU A 22 27.79 -18.14 -37.58
N ALA A 23 28.37 -19.20 -37.04
CA ALA A 23 27.83 -20.57 -37.12
C ALA A 23 27.60 -21.21 -35.73
N ALA A 24 27.43 -20.38 -34.70
CA ALA A 24 26.77 -20.74 -33.47
C ALA A 24 25.53 -19.85 -33.28
N GLN A 25 24.71 -19.76 -34.34
CA GLN A 25 23.28 -19.63 -34.12
C GLN A 25 22.87 -20.93 -33.43
N THR A 26 22.81 -20.90 -32.10
CA THR A 26 22.03 -21.88 -31.35
C THR A 26 20.64 -21.85 -31.96
N ALA A 27 20.33 -22.90 -32.72
CA ALA A 27 18.97 -23.24 -33.09
C ALA A 27 18.09 -23.04 -31.85
N GLY A 28 16.99 -22.30 -32.00
CA GLY A 28 16.13 -21.88 -30.91
C GLY A 28 15.90 -23.02 -29.92
N GLU A 29 16.49 -22.89 -28.72
CA GLU A 29 16.17 -23.78 -27.62
C GLU A 29 14.67 -23.67 -27.41
N LYS A 30 13.95 -24.77 -27.68
CA LYS A 30 12.53 -24.85 -27.36
C LYS A 30 12.41 -24.55 -25.87
N MET A 31 11.65 -23.49 -25.57
CA MET A 31 11.42 -23.04 -24.21
C MET A 31 10.99 -24.23 -23.36
N LYS A 32 11.57 -24.37 -22.16
CA LYS A 32 11.23 -25.49 -21.29
C LYS A 32 9.74 -25.44 -20.94
N PRO A 33 9.05 -26.57 -20.78
CA PRO A 33 7.60 -26.57 -20.55
C PRO A 33 7.14 -25.76 -19.32
N ASP A 34 7.94 -25.75 -18.25
CA ASP A 34 7.69 -24.95 -17.04
C ASP A 34 7.86 -23.44 -17.30
N GLU A 35 8.90 -23.05 -18.02
CA GLU A 35 9.08 -21.68 -18.49
C GLU A 35 7.92 -21.24 -19.38
N GLN A 36 7.45 -22.11 -20.28
CA GLN A 36 6.28 -21.86 -21.12
C GLN A 36 5.01 -21.57 -20.32
N LEU A 37 4.70 -22.40 -19.32
CA LEU A 37 3.56 -22.16 -18.45
C LEU A 37 3.63 -20.81 -17.74
N LEU A 38 4.82 -20.42 -17.27
CA LEU A 38 5.02 -19.14 -16.60
C LEU A 38 4.84 -17.95 -17.57
N GLN A 39 5.40 -18.01 -18.78
CA GLN A 39 5.27 -16.94 -19.76
C GLN A 39 3.82 -16.78 -20.23
N GLU A 40 3.13 -17.90 -20.50
CA GLU A 40 1.70 -17.89 -20.83
C GLU A 40 0.88 -17.27 -19.69
N ALA A 41 1.16 -17.63 -18.43
CA ALA A 41 0.50 -17.03 -17.27
C ALA A 41 0.74 -15.51 -17.18
N LYS A 42 1.97 -15.04 -17.44
CA LYS A 42 2.29 -13.60 -17.45
C LYS A 42 1.53 -12.84 -18.52
N LEU A 43 1.37 -13.41 -19.72
CA LEU A 43 0.54 -12.83 -20.78
C LEU A 43 -0.93 -12.77 -20.37
N LEU A 44 -1.45 -13.84 -19.75
CA LEU A 44 -2.82 -13.87 -19.24
C LEU A 44 -3.04 -12.87 -18.10
N ILE A 45 -2.05 -12.64 -17.23
CA ILE A 45 -2.06 -11.61 -16.19
C ILE A 45 -2.12 -10.22 -16.82
N PHE A 46 -1.32 -9.96 -17.86
CA PHE A 46 -1.35 -8.70 -18.60
C PHE A 46 -2.75 -8.45 -19.20
N ASP A 47 -3.37 -9.50 -19.74
CA ASP A 47 -4.74 -9.49 -20.24
C ASP A 47 -5.83 -9.47 -19.14
N LYS A 48 -5.45 -9.48 -17.85
CA LYS A 48 -6.35 -9.58 -16.69
C LYS A 48 -7.25 -10.83 -16.68
N LYS A 49 -6.82 -11.91 -17.35
CA LYS A 49 -7.49 -13.22 -17.36
C LYS A 49 -7.05 -14.04 -16.15
N TRP A 50 -7.40 -13.55 -14.96
CA TRP A 50 -6.90 -14.06 -13.67
C TRP A 50 -7.09 -15.56 -13.47
N GLY A 51 -8.29 -16.09 -13.71
CA GLY A 51 -8.56 -17.51 -13.53
C GLY A 51 -7.78 -18.41 -14.49
N GLN A 52 -7.56 -17.99 -15.73
CA GLN A 52 -6.75 -18.76 -16.70
C GLN A 52 -5.27 -18.72 -16.33
N ALA A 53 -4.77 -17.56 -15.89
CA ALA A 53 -3.40 -17.43 -15.40
C ALA A 53 -3.17 -18.32 -14.16
N GLU A 54 -4.09 -18.31 -13.20
CA GLU A 54 -4.05 -19.17 -12.02
C GLU A 54 -3.97 -20.67 -12.39
N GLN A 55 -4.72 -21.10 -13.40
CA GLN A 55 -4.67 -22.48 -13.91
C GLN A 55 -3.28 -22.84 -14.42
N LYS A 56 -2.67 -22.00 -15.25
CA LYS A 56 -1.32 -22.20 -15.79
C LYS A 56 -0.25 -22.24 -14.70
N LEU A 57 -0.36 -21.34 -13.72
CA LEU A 57 0.55 -21.30 -12.57
C LEU A 57 0.39 -22.52 -11.68
N SER A 58 -0.84 -22.97 -11.44
CA SER A 58 -1.10 -24.18 -10.67
C SER A 58 -0.60 -25.43 -11.40
N GLU A 59 -0.70 -25.48 -12.73
CA GLU A 59 -0.10 -26.55 -13.53
C GLU A 59 1.44 -26.56 -13.37
N LEU A 60 2.09 -25.39 -13.42
CA LEU A 60 3.53 -25.27 -13.22
C LEU A 60 3.94 -25.82 -11.84
N LEU A 61 3.27 -25.35 -10.79
CA LEU A 61 3.56 -25.75 -9.40
C LEU A 61 3.35 -27.25 -9.18
N ASN A 62 2.31 -27.84 -9.78
CA ASN A 62 1.99 -29.25 -9.60
C ASN A 62 2.91 -30.18 -10.41
N ARG A 63 3.20 -29.84 -11.67
CA ARG A 63 3.95 -30.71 -12.59
C ARG A 63 5.46 -30.55 -12.45
N TYR A 64 5.92 -29.39 -11.99
CA TYR A 64 7.34 -29.04 -11.91
C TYR A 64 7.72 -28.51 -10.51
N PRO A 65 7.60 -29.33 -9.44
CA PRO A 65 7.86 -28.90 -8.06
C PRO A 65 9.33 -28.49 -7.80
N HIS A 66 10.25 -28.88 -8.69
CA HIS A 66 11.67 -28.52 -8.65
C HIS A 66 12.07 -27.46 -9.69
N SER A 67 11.09 -26.84 -10.36
CA SER A 67 11.36 -25.76 -11.31
C SER A 67 12.03 -24.57 -10.62
N THR A 68 13.00 -23.97 -11.29
CA THR A 68 13.59 -22.67 -10.87
C THR A 68 12.56 -21.54 -10.89
N PHE A 69 11.43 -21.74 -11.56
CA PHE A 69 10.33 -20.78 -11.64
C PHE A 69 9.28 -20.98 -10.56
N TYR A 70 9.39 -22.01 -9.71
CA TYR A 70 8.36 -22.35 -8.73
C TYR A 70 8.03 -21.18 -7.79
N ALA A 71 9.05 -20.53 -7.21
CA ALA A 71 8.82 -19.39 -6.33
C ALA A 71 8.13 -18.22 -7.05
N GLN A 72 8.59 -17.89 -8.27
CA GLN A 72 7.95 -16.85 -9.07
C GLN A 72 6.51 -17.21 -9.44
N ALA A 73 6.21 -18.49 -9.70
CA ALA A 73 4.87 -18.96 -10.00
C ALA A 73 3.93 -18.85 -8.79
N LEU A 74 4.41 -19.13 -7.57
CA LEU A 74 3.62 -18.90 -6.34
C LEU A 74 3.24 -17.43 -6.17
N PHE A 75 4.20 -16.53 -6.36
CA PHE A 75 3.95 -15.09 -6.29
C PHE A 75 2.85 -14.65 -7.25
N TYR A 76 2.97 -15.02 -8.53
CA TYR A 76 1.96 -14.68 -9.52
C TYR A 76 0.62 -15.37 -9.26
N LYS A 77 0.61 -16.57 -8.66
CA LYS A 77 -0.62 -17.25 -8.26
C LYS A 77 -1.33 -16.47 -7.16
N GLY A 78 -0.59 -16.01 -6.15
CA GLY A 78 -1.11 -15.10 -5.13
C GLY A 78 -1.76 -13.86 -5.74
N LYS A 79 -1.08 -13.22 -6.71
CA LYS A 79 -1.60 -12.06 -7.45
C LYS A 79 -2.88 -12.37 -8.23
N CYS A 80 -2.94 -13.50 -8.92
CA CYS A 80 -4.15 -13.90 -9.66
C CYS A 80 -5.31 -14.20 -8.72
N LEU A 81 -5.04 -14.80 -7.57
CA LEU A 81 -6.05 -15.11 -6.56
C LEU A 81 -6.57 -13.84 -5.88
N SER A 82 -5.73 -12.84 -5.60
CA SER A 82 -6.16 -11.59 -4.95
C SER A 82 -7.11 -10.76 -5.81
N GLU A 83 -7.08 -10.95 -7.13
CA GLU A 83 -7.96 -10.30 -8.10
C GLU A 83 -9.30 -11.03 -8.29
N GLN A 84 -9.53 -12.14 -7.56
CA GLN A 84 -10.74 -12.95 -7.67
C GLN A 84 -11.57 -12.89 -6.38
N PRO A 85 -12.88 -12.56 -6.46
CA PRO A 85 -13.75 -12.52 -5.29
C PRO A 85 -13.82 -13.87 -4.56
N GLY A 86 -13.71 -13.86 -3.23
CA GLY A 86 -13.81 -15.07 -2.39
C GLY A 86 -12.53 -15.91 -2.33
N LYS A 87 -11.46 -15.46 -2.99
CA LYS A 87 -10.16 -16.16 -3.06
C LYS A 87 -9.09 -15.53 -2.16
N GLU A 88 -9.45 -14.56 -1.32
CA GLU A 88 -8.51 -13.75 -0.54
C GLU A 88 -7.64 -14.60 0.42
N LEU A 89 -8.22 -15.62 1.06
CA LEU A 89 -7.45 -16.52 1.94
C LEU A 89 -6.44 -17.37 1.15
N GLN A 90 -6.83 -17.84 -0.03
CA GLN A 90 -5.94 -18.62 -0.90
C GLN A 90 -4.81 -17.73 -1.45
N ALA A 91 -5.12 -16.48 -1.79
CA ALA A 91 -4.13 -15.49 -2.20
C ALA A 91 -3.11 -15.25 -1.08
N TRP A 92 -3.60 -15.05 0.14
CA TRP A 92 -2.74 -14.83 1.31
C TRP A 92 -1.82 -16.03 1.55
N GLN A 93 -2.36 -17.25 1.51
CA GLN A 93 -1.58 -18.48 1.64
C GLN A 93 -0.49 -18.60 0.57
N ALA A 94 -0.79 -18.28 -0.69
CA ALA A 94 0.18 -18.33 -1.77
C ALA A 94 1.34 -17.32 -1.58
N PHE A 95 1.04 -16.11 -1.11
CA PHE A 95 2.07 -15.13 -0.76
C PHE A 95 2.92 -15.57 0.43
N GLU A 96 2.32 -16.13 1.48
CA GLU A 96 3.10 -16.64 2.62
C GLU A 96 3.93 -17.87 2.24
N GLU A 97 3.43 -18.76 1.38
CA GLU A 97 4.23 -19.86 0.84
C GLU A 97 5.43 -19.31 0.09
N PHE A 98 5.22 -18.31 -0.79
CA PHE A 98 6.30 -17.62 -1.50
C PHE A 98 7.34 -17.00 -0.55
N LEU A 99 6.90 -16.27 0.47
CA LEU A 99 7.79 -15.57 1.42
C LEU A 99 8.64 -16.54 2.26
N ASN A 100 8.16 -17.76 2.49
CA ASN A 100 8.88 -18.80 3.23
C ASN A 100 9.90 -19.57 2.36
N ARG A 101 9.98 -19.29 1.05
CA ARG A 101 10.93 -19.97 0.16
C ARG A 101 12.33 -19.40 0.26
N ARG A 102 13.32 -20.31 0.12
CA ARG A 102 14.75 -19.97 0.08
C ARG A 102 15.19 -19.40 -1.27
N ASP A 103 14.54 -19.82 -2.35
CA ASP A 103 14.80 -19.43 -3.74
C ASP A 103 13.87 -18.29 -4.22
N LYS A 104 13.20 -17.57 -3.31
CA LYS A 104 12.34 -16.45 -3.68
C LYS A 104 13.15 -15.31 -4.33
N PRO A 105 12.71 -14.74 -5.47
CA PRO A 105 13.37 -13.58 -6.04
C PRO A 105 13.17 -12.35 -5.13
N GLU A 106 14.27 -11.75 -4.69
CA GLU A 106 14.27 -10.60 -3.78
C GLU A 106 13.47 -9.40 -4.32
N SER A 107 13.45 -9.21 -5.65
CA SER A 107 12.70 -8.14 -6.31
C SER A 107 11.18 -8.23 -6.13
N LEU A 108 10.65 -9.38 -5.69
CA LEU A 108 9.22 -9.62 -5.49
C LEU A 108 8.83 -9.69 -4.00
N VAL A 109 9.80 -9.67 -3.09
CA VAL A 109 9.57 -9.89 -1.65
C VAL A 109 8.72 -8.78 -1.05
N GLU A 110 9.06 -7.52 -1.32
CA GLU A 110 8.34 -6.38 -0.75
C GLU A 110 6.87 -6.34 -1.23
N GLU A 111 6.61 -6.51 -2.54
CA GLU A 111 5.25 -6.56 -3.09
C GLU A 111 4.44 -7.70 -2.46
N ALA A 112 5.06 -8.86 -2.24
CA ALA A 112 4.40 -9.99 -1.58
C ALA A 112 4.10 -9.74 -0.11
N GLN A 113 5.02 -9.11 0.64
CA GLN A 113 4.79 -8.75 2.04
C GLN A 113 3.66 -7.72 2.19
N ILE A 114 3.63 -6.71 1.33
CA ILE A 114 2.57 -5.70 1.27
C ILE A 114 1.23 -6.37 0.96
N SER A 115 1.19 -7.20 -0.09
CA SER A 115 -0.04 -7.92 -0.50
C SER A 115 -0.54 -8.86 0.60
N SER A 116 0.37 -9.57 1.28
CA SER A 116 0.03 -10.42 2.41
C SER A 116 -0.58 -9.61 3.57
N LEU A 117 0.01 -8.46 3.92
CA LEU A 117 -0.52 -7.57 4.96
C LEU A 117 -1.90 -7.00 4.61
N ASP A 118 -2.13 -6.65 3.34
CA ASP A 118 -3.42 -6.17 2.86
C ASP A 118 -4.52 -7.22 3.00
N LEU A 119 -4.23 -8.44 2.54
CA LEU A 119 -5.15 -9.56 2.64
C LEU A 119 -5.39 -9.95 4.10
N ALA A 120 -4.33 -10.01 4.92
CA ALA A 120 -4.45 -10.33 6.34
C ALA A 120 -5.33 -9.31 7.09
N SER A 121 -5.15 -8.02 6.82
CA SER A 121 -5.95 -6.94 7.42
C SER A 121 -7.43 -7.04 7.00
N SER A 122 -7.68 -7.23 5.70
CA SER A 122 -9.04 -7.40 5.17
C SER A 122 -9.74 -8.63 5.75
N LEU A 123 -9.06 -9.78 5.77
CA LEU A 123 -9.59 -11.03 6.32
C LEU A 123 -9.83 -10.93 7.83
N TYR A 124 -8.94 -10.27 8.58
CA TYR A 124 -9.12 -10.04 10.01
C TYR A 124 -10.40 -9.24 10.30
N ASN A 125 -10.63 -8.14 9.56
CA ASN A 125 -11.84 -7.34 9.68
C ASN A 125 -13.12 -8.11 9.29
N ARG A 126 -12.98 -9.18 8.49
CA ARG A 126 -14.07 -10.12 8.15
C ARG A 126 -14.21 -11.29 9.15
N GLY A 127 -13.49 -11.25 10.27
CA GLY A 127 -13.63 -12.22 11.36
C GLY A 127 -12.55 -13.31 11.43
N GLN A 128 -11.55 -13.31 10.53
CA GLN A 128 -10.43 -14.25 10.60
C GLN A 128 -9.39 -13.79 11.65
N THR A 129 -9.75 -13.91 12.93
CA THR A 129 -8.98 -13.36 14.05
C THR A 129 -7.57 -13.95 14.20
N SER A 130 -7.33 -15.16 13.69
CA SER A 130 -6.00 -15.80 13.70
C SER A 130 -4.94 -14.99 12.94
N LEU A 131 -5.35 -14.20 11.93
CA LEU A 131 -4.46 -13.34 11.15
C LEU A 131 -3.99 -12.09 11.92
N GLY A 132 -4.58 -11.81 13.09
CA GLY A 132 -4.15 -10.69 13.93
C GLY A 132 -2.69 -10.83 14.37
N ARG A 133 -2.23 -12.07 14.62
CA ARG A 133 -0.83 -12.33 14.94
C ARG A 133 0.10 -11.95 13.78
N VAL A 134 -0.28 -12.31 12.54
CA VAL A 134 0.49 -12.01 11.33
C VAL A 134 0.74 -10.51 11.19
N LEU A 135 -0.32 -9.70 11.37
CA LEU A 135 -0.22 -8.24 11.32
C LEU A 135 0.74 -7.69 12.39
N THR A 136 0.67 -8.24 13.59
CA THR A 136 1.45 -7.74 14.71
C THR A 136 2.90 -8.20 14.73
N ASP A 137 3.19 -9.39 14.20
CA ASP A 137 4.57 -9.90 14.10
C ASP A 137 5.38 -9.01 13.12
N ARG A 138 4.72 -8.48 12.08
CA ARG A 138 5.32 -7.56 11.11
C ARG A 138 5.66 -6.18 11.66
N LEU A 139 5.18 -5.81 12.85
CA LEU A 139 5.65 -4.60 13.54
C LEU A 139 7.12 -4.65 13.93
N ASN A 140 7.72 -5.85 13.99
CA ASN A 140 9.13 -6.07 14.31
C ASN A 140 9.96 -6.51 13.09
N ASP A 141 9.44 -6.33 11.86
CA ASP A 141 10.15 -6.69 10.64
C ASP A 141 11.47 -5.92 10.50
N GLN A 142 12.49 -6.47 9.84
CA GLN A 142 13.75 -5.75 9.63
C GLN A 142 13.59 -4.58 8.65
N SER A 143 12.69 -4.73 7.67
CA SER A 143 12.35 -3.66 6.74
C SER A 143 11.50 -2.60 7.43
N ARG A 144 12.02 -1.36 7.49
CA ARG A 144 11.25 -0.20 7.99
C ARG A 144 9.96 0.00 7.20
N VAL A 145 10.00 -0.24 5.89
CA VAL A 145 8.84 -0.09 5.00
C VAL A 145 7.73 -1.02 5.45
N ILE A 146 8.05 -2.30 5.69
CA ILE A 146 7.09 -3.30 6.14
C ILE A 146 6.59 -3.02 7.55
N ARG A 147 7.48 -2.64 8.48
CA ARG A 147 7.07 -2.25 9.85
C ARG A 147 6.04 -1.13 9.85
N TYR A 148 6.33 -0.05 9.11
CA TYR A 148 5.43 1.10 9.03
C TYR A 148 4.14 0.76 8.31
N TYR A 149 4.21 -0.02 7.22
CA TYR A 149 3.03 -0.48 6.50
C TYR A 149 2.10 -1.31 7.41
N ALA A 150 2.66 -2.24 8.19
CA ALA A 150 1.91 -3.01 9.17
C ALA A 150 1.26 -2.12 10.24
N ALA A 151 1.99 -1.12 10.75
CA ALA A 151 1.45 -0.16 11.72
C ALA A 151 0.28 0.65 11.15
N PHE A 152 0.38 1.09 9.89
CA PHE A 152 -0.73 1.76 9.20
C PHE A 152 -1.92 0.82 9.01
N LYS A 153 -1.72 -0.42 8.59
CA LYS A 153 -2.82 -1.39 8.41
C LYS A 153 -3.53 -1.72 9.72
N LEU A 154 -2.79 -1.83 10.81
CA LEU A 154 -3.36 -2.00 12.16
C LEU A 154 -4.26 -0.81 12.55
N SER A 155 -3.92 0.42 12.15
CA SER A 155 -4.75 1.61 12.46
C SER A 155 -6.15 1.58 11.83
N TYR A 156 -6.35 0.81 10.76
CA TYR A 156 -7.63 0.64 10.07
C TYR A 156 -8.48 -0.49 10.64
N LEU A 157 -7.96 -1.27 11.59
CA LEU A 157 -8.75 -2.36 12.20
C LEU A 157 -9.85 -1.80 13.09
N SER A 158 -10.98 -2.49 13.09
CA SER A 158 -12.08 -2.22 14.02
C SER A 158 -11.71 -2.58 15.47
N ASP A 159 -10.86 -3.58 15.65
CA ASP A 159 -10.33 -4.00 16.95
C ASP A 159 -9.28 -3.01 17.48
N LYS A 160 -9.72 -2.14 18.39
CA LYS A 160 -8.86 -1.10 18.99
C LYS A 160 -7.78 -1.66 19.91
N ASN A 161 -8.00 -2.83 20.52
CA ASN A 161 -6.98 -3.46 21.36
C ASN A 161 -5.81 -3.93 20.50
N LEU A 162 -6.10 -4.62 19.39
CA LEU A 162 -5.04 -5.05 18.47
C LEU A 162 -4.38 -3.83 17.79
N ALA A 163 -5.17 -2.85 17.37
CA ALA A 163 -4.66 -1.64 16.74
C ALA A 163 -3.71 -0.85 17.67
N SER A 164 -3.95 -0.85 18.99
CA SER A 164 -3.08 -0.18 19.97
C SER A 164 -1.62 -0.67 19.93
N ARG A 165 -1.37 -1.90 19.44
CA ARG A 165 -0.01 -2.45 19.30
C ARG A 165 0.84 -1.69 18.29
N ALA A 166 0.23 -0.94 17.36
CA ALA A 166 0.95 -0.11 16.41
C ALA A 166 1.46 1.21 17.00
N VAL A 167 0.94 1.65 18.16
CA VAL A 167 1.25 2.97 18.74
C VAL A 167 2.75 3.21 18.95
N PRO A 168 3.55 2.27 19.51
CA PRO A 168 4.97 2.49 19.69
C PRO A 168 5.71 2.70 18.36
N VAL A 169 5.36 1.93 17.33
CA VAL A 169 5.98 2.03 16.00
C VAL A 169 5.61 3.34 15.32
N LEU A 170 4.35 3.80 15.45
CA LEU A 170 3.92 5.08 14.91
C LEU A 170 4.59 6.27 15.61
N LYS A 171 4.76 6.20 16.94
CA LYS A 171 5.51 7.21 17.70
C LYS A 171 6.98 7.26 17.28
N GLN A 172 7.60 6.09 17.10
CA GLN A 172 8.98 6.00 16.60
C GLN A 172 9.11 6.58 15.19
N LEU A 173 8.20 6.22 14.27
CA LEU A 173 8.16 6.75 12.90
C LEU A 173 8.13 8.28 12.92
N MET A 174 7.27 8.89 13.75
CA MET A 174 7.17 10.34 13.87
C MET A 174 8.42 11.01 14.44
N ALA A 175 9.23 10.30 15.23
CA ALA A 175 10.45 10.82 15.83
C ALA A 175 11.67 10.69 14.91
N GLU A 176 11.73 9.63 14.10
CA GLU A 176 12.91 9.26 13.31
C GLU A 176 12.81 9.66 11.83
N GLU A 177 11.60 9.67 11.25
CA GLU A 177 11.43 9.93 9.83
C GLU A 177 11.44 11.44 9.51
N LYS A 178 12.14 11.79 8.42
CA LYS A 178 12.24 13.17 7.94
C LYS A 178 11.15 13.54 6.93
N ASP A 179 10.57 12.53 6.30
CA ASP A 179 9.51 12.70 5.32
C ASP A 179 8.22 13.14 6.01
N GLN A 180 7.82 14.39 5.79
CA GLN A 180 6.64 14.98 6.41
C GLN A 180 5.36 14.23 6.02
N GLU A 181 5.26 13.68 4.81
CA GLU A 181 4.08 12.93 4.39
C GLU A 181 3.92 11.66 5.22
N LEU A 182 5.02 10.94 5.47
CA LEU A 182 5.00 9.75 6.32
C LEU A 182 4.66 10.09 7.78
N VAL A 183 5.23 11.17 8.29
CA VAL A 183 4.94 11.67 9.66
C VAL A 183 3.46 12.03 9.79
N ASP A 184 2.88 12.72 8.81
CA ASP A 184 1.46 13.10 8.84
C ASP A 184 0.53 11.89 8.71
N ARG A 185 0.87 10.92 7.86
CA ARG A 185 0.15 9.63 7.81
C ARG A 185 0.19 8.91 9.15
N ALA A 186 1.30 8.98 9.89
CA ALA A 186 1.42 8.39 11.22
C ALA A 186 0.57 9.12 12.28
N LYS A 187 0.49 10.46 12.21
CA LYS A 187 -0.43 11.24 13.07
C LYS A 187 -1.88 10.82 12.84
N ILE A 188 -2.30 10.68 11.57
CA ILE A 188 -3.66 10.21 11.23
C ILE A 188 -3.89 8.79 11.74
N ALA A 189 -2.91 7.89 11.57
CA ALA A 189 -3.00 6.53 12.06
C ALA A 189 -3.15 6.48 13.60
N LEU A 190 -2.38 7.28 14.34
CA LEU A 190 -2.51 7.40 15.79
C LEU A 190 -3.88 7.92 16.19
N LEU A 191 -4.40 8.95 15.50
CA LEU A 191 -5.74 9.49 15.75
C LEU A 191 -6.84 8.43 15.61
N ARG A 192 -6.73 7.53 14.62
CA ARG A 192 -7.70 6.42 14.44
C ARG A 192 -7.66 5.39 15.56
N ILE A 193 -6.49 5.20 16.17
CA ILE A 193 -6.27 4.19 17.22
C ILE A 193 -6.65 4.75 18.58
N SER A 194 -6.08 5.91 18.93
CA SER A 194 -6.23 6.56 20.21
C SER A 194 -6.32 8.07 20.01
N PRO A 195 -7.54 8.61 19.83
CA PRO A 195 -7.78 10.05 19.72
C PRO A 195 -7.22 10.81 20.93
N GLU A 196 -7.25 10.19 22.11
CA GLU A 196 -6.74 10.79 23.36
C GLU A 196 -5.22 10.95 23.35
N SER A 197 -4.47 10.05 22.72
CA SER A 197 -3.00 10.14 22.61
C SER A 197 -2.53 11.33 21.76
N PHE A 198 -3.45 11.99 21.06
CA PHE A 198 -3.14 13.24 20.34
C PHE A 198 -3.11 14.47 21.26
N LYS A 199 -3.77 14.43 22.42
CA LYS A 199 -3.72 15.53 23.40
C LYS A 199 -2.30 15.72 23.93
N ASP A 200 -1.57 14.63 24.13
CA ASP A 200 -0.17 14.67 24.59
C ASP A 200 0.77 15.24 23.52
N LEU A 201 0.48 15.01 22.23
CA LEU A 201 1.26 15.53 21.10
C LEU A 201 1.09 17.05 20.88
N GLN A 202 -0.02 17.63 21.36
CA GLN A 202 -0.25 19.09 21.34
C GLN A 202 0.64 19.82 22.36
N SER A 203 1.04 19.15 23.45
CA SER A 203 1.82 19.78 24.53
C SER A 203 3.30 20.02 24.20
N SER A 204 3.84 19.34 23.18
CA SER A 204 5.24 19.43 22.78
C SER A 204 5.48 20.24 21.50
N SER A 205 4.43 20.82 20.90
CA SER A 205 4.52 21.73 19.75
C SER A 205 4.16 23.17 20.12
N GLU A 206 4.66 23.69 21.24
CA GLU A 206 4.68 25.13 21.47
C GLU A 206 5.86 25.74 20.71
N SER A 207 5.65 26.18 19.46
CA SER A 207 6.42 27.23 18.76
C SER A 207 5.97 27.37 17.29
N GLY A 208 4.68 27.54 17.04
CA GLY A 208 4.24 27.92 15.70
C GLY A 208 2.75 28.22 15.67
N ASP A 209 2.40 29.33 15.02
CA ASP A 209 1.05 29.82 14.75
C ASP A 209 0.22 28.80 13.93
N HIS A 210 -0.21 27.70 14.55
CA HIS A 210 -0.96 26.63 13.90
C HIS A 210 -2.43 26.78 14.26
N ARG A 211 -3.20 27.29 13.29
CA ARG A 211 -4.65 27.40 13.36
C ARG A 211 -5.30 26.03 13.61
N LEU A 212 -6.17 25.94 14.61
CA LEU A 212 -6.91 24.74 15.00
C LEU A 212 -8.35 24.84 14.54
N ILE A 213 -8.87 23.81 13.87
CA ILE A 213 -10.31 23.63 13.73
C ILE A 213 -10.86 23.00 15.01
N LYS A 214 -11.94 23.57 15.53
CA LYS A 214 -12.77 23.00 16.59
C LYS A 214 -14.07 22.51 15.99
N ILE A 215 -14.42 21.25 16.26
CA ILE A 215 -15.73 20.66 15.97
C ILE A 215 -16.43 20.36 17.28
N ARG A 216 -17.69 20.80 17.40
CA ARG A 216 -18.60 20.43 18.49
C ARG A 216 -19.86 19.82 17.91
N ILE A 217 -20.35 18.74 18.50
CA ILE A 217 -21.61 18.08 18.13
C ILE A 217 -22.51 18.06 19.35
N TYR A 218 -23.71 18.62 19.22
CA TYR A 218 -24.75 18.63 20.24
C TYR A 218 -25.90 17.74 19.80
N GLU A 219 -26.32 16.84 20.69
CA GLU A 219 -27.54 16.05 20.48
C GLU A 219 -28.77 16.87 20.85
N LYS A 220 -29.89 16.54 20.21
CA LYS A 220 -31.18 17.19 20.41
C LYS A 220 -31.54 17.37 21.90
N GLY A 221 -31.66 18.63 22.32
CA GLY A 221 -32.08 19.01 23.68
C GLY A 221 -30.95 19.05 24.73
N LYS A 222 -29.70 18.71 24.38
CA LYS A 222 -28.55 18.81 25.30
C LYS A 222 -27.82 20.16 25.13
N LYS A 223 -27.53 20.83 26.26
CA LYS A 223 -26.76 22.08 26.29
C LYS A 223 -25.24 21.89 26.22
N THR A 224 -24.76 20.67 26.46
CA THR A 224 -23.34 20.31 26.44
C THR A 224 -23.04 19.50 25.19
N ALA A 225 -21.91 19.79 24.52
CA ALA A 225 -21.48 19.04 23.35
C ALA A 225 -21.24 17.56 23.72
N SER A 226 -21.89 16.66 22.99
CA SER A 226 -21.70 15.21 23.07
C SER A 226 -20.34 14.78 22.51
N VAL A 227 -19.84 15.51 21.51
CA VAL A 227 -18.53 15.28 20.90
C VAL A 227 -17.81 16.62 20.78
N SER A 228 -16.53 16.64 21.16
CA SER A 228 -15.68 17.83 21.14
C SER A 228 -14.30 17.46 20.61
N VAL A 229 -14.00 17.87 19.38
CA VAL A 229 -12.72 17.58 18.71
C VAL A 229 -12.01 18.89 18.38
N ASN A 230 -10.69 18.95 18.58
CA ASN A 230 -9.84 20.04 18.14
C ASN A 230 -8.68 19.44 17.32
N PHE A 231 -8.45 19.94 16.11
CA PHE A 231 -7.38 19.45 15.24
C PHE A 231 -6.73 20.59 14.46
N PRO A 232 -5.41 20.53 14.18
CA PRO A 232 -4.75 21.44 13.27
C PRO A 232 -5.48 21.53 11.92
N LEU A 233 -5.66 22.75 11.42
CA LEU A 233 -6.28 23.01 10.11
C LEU A 233 -5.60 22.21 8.98
N ALA A 234 -4.27 22.12 9.02
CA ALA A 234 -3.49 21.34 8.05
C ALA A 234 -3.89 19.84 8.01
N LEU A 235 -4.33 19.26 9.13
CA LEU A 235 -4.81 17.88 9.17
C LEU A 235 -6.22 17.74 8.60
N ALA A 236 -7.05 18.78 8.68
CA ALA A 236 -8.38 18.80 8.10
C ALA A 236 -8.32 18.80 6.57
N ASP A 237 -7.44 19.63 6.01
CA ASP A 237 -7.16 19.68 4.58
C ASP A 237 -6.70 18.32 4.07
N LEU A 238 -5.78 17.68 4.80
CA LEU A 238 -5.25 16.36 4.46
C LEU A 238 -6.32 15.26 4.55
N ALA A 239 -7.16 15.28 5.60
CA ALA A 239 -8.26 14.32 5.75
C ALA A 239 -9.30 14.45 4.63
N LEU A 240 -9.57 15.68 4.18
CA LEU A 240 -10.49 15.94 3.08
C LEU A 240 -9.89 15.52 1.74
N GLN A 241 -8.62 15.77 1.49
CA GLN A 241 -7.94 15.28 0.28
C GLN A 241 -7.96 13.75 0.20
N ALA A 242 -7.74 13.05 1.33
CA ALA A 242 -7.70 11.59 1.42
C ALA A 242 -9.08 10.90 1.36
N MET A 243 -10.19 11.65 1.34
CA MET A 243 -11.53 11.10 1.28
C MET A 243 -11.85 10.54 -0.13
N PRO A 244 -12.50 9.36 -0.24
CA PRO A 244 -12.95 8.83 -1.53
C PRO A 244 -13.86 9.81 -2.29
N GLU A 245 -13.73 9.88 -3.62
CA GLU A 245 -14.53 10.81 -4.43
C GLU A 245 -16.04 10.54 -4.35
N GLU A 246 -16.44 9.28 -4.12
CA GLU A 246 -17.84 8.90 -3.90
C GLU A 246 -18.43 9.62 -2.68
N ASP A 247 -17.69 9.68 -1.57
CA ASP A 247 -18.12 10.35 -0.34
C ASP A 247 -18.13 11.87 -0.50
N LYS A 248 -17.12 12.45 -1.16
CA LYS A 248 -17.10 13.87 -1.50
C LYS A 248 -18.32 14.26 -2.33
N ASN A 249 -18.69 13.44 -3.31
CA ASN A 249 -19.85 13.69 -4.17
C ASN A 249 -21.17 13.59 -3.41
N ARG A 250 -21.32 12.64 -2.48
CA ARG A 250 -22.49 12.56 -1.59
C ARG A 250 -22.65 13.82 -0.75
N ILE A 251 -21.55 14.37 -0.23
CA ILE A 251 -21.56 15.58 0.58
C ILE A 251 -21.89 16.82 -0.28
N ARG A 252 -21.34 16.91 -1.50
CA ARG A 252 -21.68 17.95 -2.48
C ARG A 252 -23.17 17.93 -2.84
N GLN A 253 -23.77 16.75 -3.02
CA GLN A 253 -25.21 16.59 -3.30
C GLN A 253 -26.10 17.09 -2.15
N LYS A 254 -25.61 17.04 -0.90
CA LYS A 254 -26.28 17.65 0.26
C LYS A 254 -26.10 19.16 0.34
N GLY A 255 -25.46 19.79 -0.64
CA GLY A 255 -25.27 21.24 -0.72
C GLY A 255 -23.98 21.76 -0.06
N TYR A 256 -23.10 20.88 0.42
CA TYR A 256 -21.87 21.27 1.10
C TYR A 256 -20.66 21.07 0.18
N ASN A 257 -19.98 22.17 -0.17
CA ASN A 257 -18.69 22.11 -0.86
C ASN A 257 -17.56 22.21 0.18
N LEU A 258 -16.98 21.06 0.54
CA LEU A 258 -15.97 20.94 1.59
C LEU A 258 -14.71 21.74 1.29
N ASP A 259 -14.25 21.76 0.03
CA ASP A 259 -13.06 22.50 -0.39
C ASP A 259 -13.26 24.01 -0.17
N ARG A 260 -14.42 24.53 -0.58
CA ARG A 260 -14.78 25.94 -0.37
C ARG A 260 -15.00 26.27 1.11
N LEU A 261 -15.57 25.34 1.86
CA LEU A 261 -15.89 25.51 3.28
C LEU A 261 -14.59 25.63 4.10
N LEU A 262 -13.60 24.77 3.84
CA LEU A 262 -12.27 24.91 4.41
C LEU A 262 -11.59 26.21 4.00
N ASP A 263 -11.63 26.56 2.72
CA ASP A 263 -11.03 27.80 2.21
C ASP A 263 -11.64 29.05 2.87
N ASP A 264 -12.97 29.05 3.03
CA ASP A 264 -13.71 30.14 3.65
C ASP A 264 -13.46 30.22 5.17
N LEU A 265 -13.32 29.08 5.84
CA LEU A 265 -12.91 28.99 7.25
C LEU A 265 -11.45 29.45 7.41
N ALA A 266 -10.54 28.98 6.56
CA ALA A 266 -9.13 29.34 6.59
C ALA A 266 -8.90 30.83 6.32
N LYS A 267 -9.77 31.50 5.56
CA LYS A 267 -9.66 32.94 5.28
C LYS A 267 -10.32 33.81 6.35
N SER A 268 -11.18 33.26 7.22
CA SER A 268 -11.95 34.02 8.20
C SER A 268 -11.74 33.51 9.62
N ARG A 269 -11.10 34.33 10.46
CA ARG A 269 -10.82 34.02 11.87
C ARG A 269 -12.08 33.85 12.76
N GLU A 270 -13.27 34.18 12.26
CA GLU A 270 -14.51 34.24 13.05
C GLU A 270 -15.67 33.42 12.45
N LYS A 271 -15.46 32.70 11.34
CA LYS A 271 -16.56 31.95 10.72
C LYS A 271 -16.86 30.68 11.49
N LEU A 272 -18.02 30.67 12.13
CA LEU A 272 -18.69 29.48 12.66
C LEU A 272 -19.58 28.89 11.57
N VAL A 273 -19.28 27.66 11.15
CA VAL A 273 -20.18 26.87 10.32
C VAL A 273 -21.09 26.08 11.25
N ARG A 274 -22.40 26.27 11.07
CA ARG A 274 -23.44 25.63 11.85
C ARG A 274 -24.27 24.73 10.93
N ILE A 275 -24.25 23.43 11.19
CA ILE A 275 -25.00 22.42 10.43
C ILE A 275 -26.04 21.83 11.36
N GLU A 276 -27.31 21.91 10.97
CA GLU A 276 -28.43 21.35 11.72
C GLU A 276 -29.09 20.25 10.89
N ASP A 277 -29.18 19.05 11.45
CA ASP A 277 -29.78 17.88 10.79
C ASP A 277 -30.54 17.04 11.83
N GLU A 278 -31.83 16.79 11.58
CA GLU A 278 -32.76 16.03 12.44
C GLU A 278 -32.78 16.46 13.94
N GLY A 279 -32.41 17.70 14.24
CA GLY A 279 -32.35 18.26 15.60
C GLY A 279 -31.01 18.05 16.31
N ASN A 280 -30.01 17.48 15.63
CA ASN A 280 -28.61 17.51 16.05
C ASN A 280 -27.92 18.74 15.46
N LEU A 281 -26.98 19.29 16.23
CA LEU A 281 -26.27 20.51 15.87
C LEU A 281 -24.76 20.26 15.79
N ILE A 282 -24.15 20.62 14.68
CA ILE A 282 -22.70 20.58 14.49
C ILE A 282 -22.20 22.02 14.33
N GLU A 283 -21.22 22.38 15.14
CA GLU A 283 -20.53 23.67 15.12
C GLU A 283 -19.06 23.45 14.75
N ILE A 284 -18.58 24.18 13.75
CA ILE A 284 -17.20 24.09 13.24
C ILE A 284 -16.62 25.49 13.12
N TRP A 285 -15.45 25.76 13.72
CA TRP A 285 -14.75 27.04 13.59
C TRP A 285 -13.24 26.88 13.69
N ILE A 286 -12.48 27.93 13.32
CA ILE A 286 -11.02 27.98 13.42
C ILE A 286 -10.60 28.92 14.53
N GLU A 287 -9.62 28.51 15.34
CA GLU A 287 -8.90 29.32 16.33
C GLU A 287 -7.42 29.42 15.96
#